data_AF-A0A816YSV7-F1
#
_entry.id   AF-A0A816YSV7-F1
#
_cell.length_a   1.000
_cell.length_b   1.000
_cell.length_c   1.000
_cell.angle_alpha   90.00
_cell.angle_beta   90.00
_cell.angle_gamma   90.00
#
_symmetry.space_group_name_H-M   'P 1'
#
loop_
_entity.id
_entity.type
_entity.pdbx_description
1 polymer ?
#
loop_
_entity_poly.entity_id
_entity_poly.type
_entity_poly.pdbx_seq_one_letter_code
_entity_poly.pdbx_strand_id
1 'polypeptide(L)'
;TGIFNTIICIDDWYKIGSPTIHSSQLELKYYSGTRIKIKGECYVTVHYQNKHFQLLMIIVNGKSEPLLGLKWINILQLNLKSLIHTRIPIEHHINKVYDVSKLHLTLKNYENMLNNKLGHCTKVQAHIQLKPDAIPKF
;
A
#
# COMPACT_ATOMS: atom_id res chain seq x y z
N THR A 1 2.57 -1.34 3.00
CA THR A 1 1.09 -1.44 3.04
C THR A 1 0.57 -0.33 3.94
N GLY A 2 -0.26 0.57 3.41
CA GLY A 2 -0.69 1.79 4.12
C GLY A 2 -2.13 1.75 4.66
N ILE A 3 -2.80 0.61 4.58
CA ILE A 3 -4.23 0.53 4.93
C ILE A 3 -4.43 0.24 6.42
N PHE A 4 -5.27 1.05 7.07
CA PHE A 4 -5.45 0.96 8.52
C PHE A 4 -6.35 -0.21 8.93
N ASN A 5 -7.47 -0.40 8.23
CA ASN A 5 -8.46 -1.44 8.49
C ASN A 5 -8.26 -2.67 7.59
N THR A 6 -8.60 -3.86 8.09
CA THR A 6 -8.63 -5.09 7.31
C THR A 6 -9.85 -5.09 6.40
N ILE A 7 -9.65 -5.47 5.13
CA ILE A 7 -10.68 -5.41 4.09
C ILE A 7 -10.82 -6.77 3.42
N ILE A 8 -12.05 -7.20 3.20
CA ILE A 8 -12.37 -8.35 2.36
C ILE A 8 -13.47 -8.01 1.35
N CYS A 9 -13.49 -8.75 0.24
CA CYS A 9 -14.59 -8.66 -0.69
C CYS A 9 -15.83 -9.42 -0.19
N ILE A 10 -17.00 -9.08 -0.74
CA ILE A 10 -18.26 -9.74 -0.38
C ILE A 10 -18.24 -11.25 -0.67
N ASP A 11 -17.53 -11.68 -1.72
CA ASP A 11 -17.42 -13.10 -2.08
C ASP A 11 -16.67 -13.91 -1.01
N ASP A 12 -15.61 -13.33 -0.43
CA ASP A 12 -14.86 -13.96 0.67
C ASP A 12 -15.61 -13.86 1.99
N TRP A 13 -16.40 -12.81 2.19
CA TRP A 13 -17.26 -12.67 3.36
C TRP A 13 -18.29 -13.81 3.45
N TYR A 14 -18.83 -14.26 2.32
CA TYR A 14 -19.72 -15.44 2.32
C TYR A 14 -19.01 -16.71 2.78
N LYS A 15 -17.74 -16.90 2.40
CA LYS A 15 -16.95 -18.10 2.74
C LYS A 15 -16.64 -18.22 4.23
N ILE A 16 -16.61 -17.12 4.96
CA ILE A 16 -16.33 -17.09 6.40
C ILE A 16 -17.62 -17.14 7.26
N GLY A 17 -18.75 -17.54 6.67
CA GLY A 17 -20.00 -17.72 7.40
C GLY A 17 -20.88 -16.47 7.48
N SER A 18 -20.57 -15.43 6.71
CA SER A 18 -21.45 -14.26 6.54
C SER A 18 -21.86 -13.55 7.85
N PRO A 19 -20.91 -13.20 8.73
CA PRO A 19 -21.23 -12.54 10.01
C PRO A 19 -21.96 -11.22 9.78
N THR A 20 -22.90 -10.89 10.68
CA THR A 20 -23.79 -9.72 10.56
C THR A 20 -23.01 -8.44 10.24
N ILE A 21 -23.43 -7.77 9.16
CA ILE A 21 -22.86 -6.51 8.70
C ILE A 21 -23.63 -5.34 9.32
N HIS A 22 -22.90 -4.36 9.82
CA HIS A 22 -23.40 -3.06 10.27
C HIS A 22 -23.02 -1.97 9.27
N SER A 23 -23.77 -0.86 9.29
CA SER A 23 -23.45 0.32 8.49
C SER A 23 -22.08 0.87 8.89
N SER A 24 -21.26 1.23 7.90
CA SER A 24 -19.95 1.85 8.13
C SER A 24 -19.99 3.30 7.66
N GLN A 25 -19.38 4.19 8.43
CA GLN A 25 -19.19 5.61 8.06
C GLN A 25 -17.87 5.85 7.31
N LEU A 26 -17.11 4.80 7.03
CA LEU A 26 -15.81 4.93 6.38
C LEU A 26 -15.94 5.31 4.91
N GLU A 27 -15.01 6.13 4.44
CA GLU A 27 -14.79 6.35 3.02
C GLU A 27 -13.41 5.80 2.64
N LEU A 28 -13.38 4.94 1.62
CA LEU A 28 -12.14 4.34 1.12
C LEU A 28 -11.96 4.68 -0.35
N LYS A 29 -10.70 4.83 -0.75
CA LYS A 29 -10.31 5.11 -2.14
C LYS A 29 -9.17 4.18 -2.54
N TYR A 30 -9.19 3.73 -3.78
CA TYR A 30 -8.03 3.14 -4.42
C TYR A 30 -6.93 4.20 -4.56
N TYR A 31 -5.70 3.75 -4.84
CA TYR A 31 -4.58 4.66 -5.10
C TYR A 31 -4.86 5.60 -6.29
N SER A 32 -5.71 5.20 -7.24
CA SER A 32 -6.16 6.01 -8.37
C SER A 32 -7.09 7.16 -7.97
N GLY A 33 -7.49 7.25 -6.71
CA GLY A 33 -8.50 8.19 -6.21
C GLY A 33 -9.95 7.71 -6.38
N THR A 34 -10.17 6.60 -7.09
CA THR A 34 -11.50 6.01 -7.28
C THR A 34 -12.07 5.51 -5.96
N ARG A 35 -13.30 5.89 -5.62
CA ARG A 35 -13.98 5.47 -4.39
C ARG A 35 -14.27 3.96 -4.40
N ILE A 36 -14.02 3.32 -3.27
CA ILE A 36 -14.35 1.91 -3.03
C ILE A 36 -15.76 1.84 -2.44
N LYS A 37 -16.63 1.01 -3.03
CA LYS A 37 -18.01 0.85 -2.57
C LYS A 37 -18.07 -0.12 -1.39
N ILE A 38 -18.10 0.43 -0.18
CA ILE A 38 -18.22 -0.33 1.07
C ILE A 38 -19.65 -0.90 1.21
N LYS A 39 -19.77 -2.15 1.65
CA LYS A 39 -21.03 -2.80 2.04
C LYS A 39 -21.36 -2.56 3.50
N GLY A 40 -20.34 -2.53 4.34
CA GLY A 40 -20.43 -2.23 5.75
C GLY A 40 -19.22 -2.79 6.48
N GLU A 41 -19.38 -3.00 7.77
CA GLU A 41 -18.36 -3.53 8.66
C GLU A 41 -18.93 -4.58 9.61
N CYS A 42 -18.09 -5.53 10.03
CA CYS A 42 -18.48 -6.54 11.00
C CYS A 42 -17.34 -6.85 11.97
N TYR A 43 -17.69 -7.37 13.15
CA TYR A 43 -16.72 -7.96 14.06
C TYR A 43 -16.64 -9.46 13.82
N VAL A 44 -15.42 -9.98 13.79
CA VAL A 44 -15.15 -11.41 13.63
C VAL A 44 -14.23 -11.93 14.72
N THR A 45 -14.44 -13.19 15.09
CA THR A 45 -13.54 -13.93 15.97
C THR A 45 -12.34 -14.40 15.17
N VAL A 46 -11.16 -13.89 15.49
CA VAL A 46 -9.90 -14.29 14.86
C VAL A 46 -9.12 -15.15 15.84
N HIS A 47 -8.70 -16.33 15.38
CA HIS A 47 -7.90 -17.28 16.16
C HIS A 47 -6.45 -17.18 15.73
N TYR A 48 -5.55 -16.82 16.64
CA TYR A 48 -4.12 -16.69 16.34
C TYR A 48 -3.27 -16.99 17.57
N GLN A 49 -2.24 -17.83 17.42
CA GLN A 49 -1.32 -18.24 18.51
C GLN A 49 -2.03 -18.63 19.82
N ASN A 50 -3.03 -19.51 19.72
CA ASN A 50 -3.86 -19.97 20.85
C ASN A 50 -4.63 -18.86 21.58
N LYS A 51 -4.82 -17.71 20.95
CA LYS A 51 -5.64 -16.60 21.45
C LYS A 51 -6.80 -16.32 20.51
N HIS A 52 -7.85 -15.74 21.06
CA HIS A 52 -9.04 -15.31 20.34
C HIS A 52 -9.16 -13.79 20.43
N PHE A 53 -9.48 -13.16 19.31
CA PHE A 53 -9.62 -11.71 19.20
C PHE A 53 -10.95 -11.38 18.53
N GLN A 54 -11.66 -10.37 19.05
CA GLN A 54 -12.79 -9.77 18.35
C GLN A 54 -12.29 -8.57 17.56
N LEU A 55 -12.24 -8.69 16.23
CA LEU A 55 -11.62 -7.68 15.37
C LEU A 55 -12.57 -7.17 14.31
N LEU A 56 -12.55 -5.86 14.09
CA LEU A 56 -13.33 -5.17 13.07
C LEU A 56 -12.78 -5.44 11.67
N MET A 57 -13.66 -5.73 10.72
CA MET A 57 -13.34 -5.96 9.31
C MET A 57 -14.30 -5.19 8.42
N ILE A 58 -13.79 -4.65 7.30
CA ILE A 58 -14.57 -3.90 6.33
C ILE A 58 -14.90 -4.78 5.13
N ILE A 59 -16.16 -4.79 4.72
CA ILE A 59 -16.64 -5.54 3.57
C ILE A 59 -16.83 -4.58 2.40
N VAL A 60 -16.23 -4.89 1.26
CA VAL A 60 -16.34 -4.07 0.04
C VAL A 60 -16.98 -4.87 -1.10
N ASN A 61 -17.59 -4.15 -2.04
CA ASN A 61 -18.06 -4.74 -3.29
C ASN A 61 -16.92 -4.93 -4.29
N GLY A 62 -17.11 -5.86 -5.23
CA GLY A 62 -16.15 -6.16 -6.30
C GLY A 62 -15.21 -7.29 -5.94
N LYS A 63 -14.32 -7.65 -6.86
CA LYS A 63 -13.28 -8.65 -6.64
C LYS A 63 -12.02 -7.95 -6.14
N SER A 64 -11.60 -8.29 -4.93
CA SER A 64 -10.34 -7.84 -4.34
C SER A 64 -9.80 -8.97 -3.49
N GLU A 65 -8.49 -9.15 -3.51
CA GLU A 65 -7.83 -9.99 -2.52
C GLU A 65 -8.04 -9.41 -1.11
N PRO A 66 -8.16 -10.27 -0.08
CA PRO A 66 -8.16 -9.83 1.30
C PRO A 66 -6.92 -9.02 1.66
N LEU A 67 -7.11 -7.85 2.25
CA LEU A 67 -6.01 -6.98 2.69
C LEU A 67 -6.01 -6.90 4.21
N LEU A 68 -4.90 -7.34 4.81
CA LEU A 68 -4.70 -7.26 6.24
C LEU A 68 -4.26 -5.85 6.65
N GLY A 69 -5.07 -5.17 7.45
CA GLY A 69 -4.83 -3.80 7.88
C GLY A 69 -3.85 -3.70 9.04
N LEU A 70 -3.23 -2.52 9.17
CA LEU A 70 -2.28 -2.21 10.24
C LEU A 70 -2.87 -2.45 11.65
N LYS A 71 -4.17 -2.21 11.84
CA LYS A 71 -4.84 -2.46 13.12
C LYS A 71 -4.78 -3.93 13.53
N TRP A 72 -5.04 -4.86 12.60
CA TRP A 72 -4.93 -6.29 12.88
C TRP A 72 -3.47 -6.71 13.06
N ILE A 73 -2.57 -6.21 12.22
CA ILE A 73 -1.13 -6.49 12.33
C ILE A 73 -0.61 -6.15 13.73
N ASN A 74 -1.00 -4.97 14.25
CA ASN A 74 -0.59 -4.50 15.56
C ASN A 74 -1.23 -5.31 16.69
N ILE A 75 -2.54 -5.57 16.64
CA ILE A 75 -3.25 -6.30 17.71
C ILE A 75 -2.80 -7.76 17.79
N LEU A 76 -2.64 -8.41 16.65
CA LEU A 76 -2.19 -9.81 16.57
C LEU A 76 -0.69 -9.95 16.81
N GLN A 77 0.06 -8.84 16.89
CA GLN A 77 1.52 -8.81 17.03
C GLN A 77 2.20 -9.74 16.01
N LEU A 78 1.80 -9.62 14.75
CA LEU A 78 2.29 -10.53 13.71
C LEU A 78 3.80 -10.41 13.58
N ASN A 79 4.48 -11.56 13.64
CA ASN A 79 5.89 -11.63 13.33
C ASN A 79 6.08 -11.52 11.81
N LEU A 80 5.99 -10.29 11.28
CA LEU A 80 6.17 -10.02 9.86
C LEU A 80 7.53 -10.49 9.36
N LYS A 81 8.56 -10.54 10.22
CA LYS A 81 9.85 -11.10 9.84
C LYS A 81 9.71 -12.57 9.48
N SER A 82 9.03 -13.39 10.28
CA SER A 82 8.86 -14.81 9.91
C SER A 82 7.97 -14.97 8.67
N LEU A 83 6.91 -14.16 8.53
CA LEU A 83 5.95 -14.25 7.42
C LEU A 83 6.52 -13.79 6.06
N ILE A 84 7.45 -12.83 6.06
CA ILE A 84 8.07 -12.30 4.84
C ILE A 84 9.33 -13.11 4.45
N HIS A 85 10.01 -13.74 5.41
CA HIS A 85 11.23 -14.53 5.15
C HIS A 85 10.94 -16.02 4.97
N THR A 86 9.68 -16.47 5.05
CA THR A 86 9.29 -17.79 4.55
C THR A 86 9.55 -17.82 3.04
N ARG A 87 10.50 -18.68 2.68
CA ARG A 87 11.14 -18.84 1.38
C ARG A 87 10.12 -19.16 0.28
N ILE A 88 9.57 -18.13 -0.35
CA ILE A 88 9.36 -18.23 -1.79
C ILE A 88 10.76 -18.06 -2.37
N PRO A 89 11.26 -18.95 -3.23
CA PRO A 89 12.45 -18.67 -4.00
C PRO A 89 12.09 -17.54 -4.96
N ILE A 90 12.21 -16.30 -4.48
CA ILE A 90 12.20 -15.14 -5.34
C ILE A 90 13.53 -15.24 -6.08
N GLU A 91 13.51 -15.54 -7.38
CA GLU A 91 14.71 -15.60 -8.24
C GLU A 91 15.52 -14.28 -8.19
N HIS A 92 14.92 -13.23 -7.66
CA HIS A 92 15.57 -11.98 -7.33
C HIS A 92 15.67 -11.81 -5.81
N HIS A 93 16.82 -12.19 -5.25
CA HIS A 93 17.21 -11.84 -3.89
C HIS A 93 17.16 -10.32 -3.71
N ILE A 94 16.09 -9.81 -3.08
CA ILE A 94 16.10 -8.46 -2.52
C ILE A 94 17.01 -8.51 -1.28
N ASN A 95 18.30 -8.29 -1.52
CA ASN A 95 19.27 -8.15 -0.45
C ASN A 95 18.92 -6.89 0.34
N LYS A 96 18.53 -7.05 1.60
CA LYS A 96 18.50 -5.93 2.54
C LYS A 96 19.89 -5.30 2.59
N VAL A 97 19.95 -4.01 2.30
CA VAL A 97 21.18 -3.22 2.44
C VAL A 97 21.37 -2.95 3.93
N TYR A 98 21.96 -3.91 4.64
CA TYR A 98 22.45 -3.69 6.02
C TYR A 98 23.81 -2.99 6.02
N ASP A 99 24.45 -2.92 4.86
CA ASP A 99 25.75 -2.31 4.69
C ASP A 99 25.58 -0.85 4.25
N VAL A 100 25.79 0.05 5.20
CA VAL A 100 25.80 1.52 5.01
C VAL A 100 26.75 1.91 3.87
N SER A 101 27.84 1.16 3.67
CA SER A 101 28.78 1.36 2.57
C SER A 101 28.12 1.10 1.21
N LYS A 102 27.32 0.04 1.10
CA LYS A 102 26.57 -0.29 -0.12
C LYS A 102 25.44 0.72 -0.37
N LEU A 103 24.80 1.25 0.68
CA LEU A 103 23.85 2.36 0.55
C LEU A 103 24.55 3.62 0.02
N HIS A 104 25.68 4.01 0.60
CA HIS A 104 26.46 5.17 0.15
C HIS A 104 26.94 5.00 -1.30
N LEU A 105 27.43 3.83 -1.68
CA LEU A 105 27.79 3.53 -3.08
C LEU A 105 26.58 3.65 -4.00
N THR A 106 25.42 3.15 -3.59
CA THR A 106 24.19 3.27 -4.39
C THR A 106 23.78 4.74 -4.55
N LEU A 107 23.76 5.51 -3.46
CA LEU A 107 23.44 6.94 -3.49
C LEU A 107 24.41 7.71 -4.38
N LYS A 108 25.72 7.39 -4.31
CA LYS A 108 26.76 7.98 -5.16
C LYS A 108 26.57 7.63 -6.63
N ASN A 109 26.26 6.37 -6.94
CA ASN A 109 26.07 5.91 -8.32
C ASN A 109 24.86 6.58 -9.00
N TYR A 110 23.86 7.00 -8.21
CA TYR A 110 22.64 7.64 -8.71
C TYR A 110 22.53 9.12 -8.32
N GLU A 111 23.63 9.75 -7.89
CA GLU A 111 23.67 11.15 -7.44
C GLU A 111 23.11 12.12 -8.50
N ASN A 112 23.34 11.82 -9.79
CA ASN A 112 22.84 12.62 -10.90
C ASN A 112 21.31 12.57 -11.05
N MET A 113 20.64 11.51 -10.58
CA MET A 113 19.17 11.39 -10.60
C MET A 113 18.52 11.87 -9.31
N LEU A 114 19.27 11.86 -8.20
CA LEU A 114 18.77 12.19 -6.85
C LEU A 114 19.10 13.61 -6.41
N ASN A 115 19.83 14.37 -7.22
CA ASN A 115 20.08 15.77 -6.92
C ASN A 115 18.81 16.62 -7.14
N ASN A 116 18.74 17.77 -6.47
CA ASN A 116 17.62 18.72 -6.59
C ASN A 116 17.65 19.54 -7.88
N LYS A 117 18.42 19.14 -8.91
CA LYS A 117 18.46 19.86 -10.19
C LYS A 117 17.40 19.30 -11.12
N LEU A 118 16.99 20.12 -12.08
CA LEU A 118 16.09 19.67 -13.13
C LEU A 118 16.79 18.62 -14.00
N GLY A 119 16.14 17.46 -14.15
CA GLY A 119 16.60 16.41 -15.05
C GLY A 119 16.48 16.84 -16.52
N HIS A 120 17.42 16.41 -17.35
CA HIS A 120 17.41 16.73 -18.77
C HIS A 120 16.44 15.78 -19.53
N CYS A 121 15.28 16.29 -19.96
CA CYS A 121 14.32 15.53 -20.76
C CYS A 121 14.68 15.61 -22.25
N THR A 122 15.11 14.50 -22.87
CA THR A 122 15.41 14.44 -24.31
C THR A 122 14.26 13.90 -25.16
N LYS A 123 13.23 13.34 -24.53
CA LYS A 123 12.16 12.61 -25.23
C LYS A 123 11.01 13.49 -25.71
N VAL A 124 10.98 14.76 -25.31
CA VAL A 124 9.91 15.69 -25.65
C VAL A 124 10.52 17.02 -26.06
N GLN A 125 10.16 17.50 -27.25
CA GLN A 125 10.47 18.84 -27.71
C GLN A 125 9.26 19.73 -27.43
N ALA A 126 9.39 20.65 -26.47
CA ALA A 126 8.36 21.64 -26.17
C ALA A 126 8.56 22.89 -27.03
N HIS A 127 7.46 23.41 -27.58
CA HIS A 127 7.44 24.71 -28.25
C HIS A 127 6.67 25.70 -27.37
N ILE A 128 7.34 26.77 -26.94
CA ILE A 128 6.75 27.82 -26.11
C ILE A 128 6.45 29.01 -27.02
N GLN A 129 5.17 29.37 -27.15
CA GLN A 129 4.75 30.60 -27.82
C GLN A 129 4.54 31.70 -26.78
N LEU A 130 5.34 32.76 -26.89
CA LEU A 130 5.25 33.93 -26.01
C LEU A 130 4.41 35.02 -26.68
N LYS A 131 3.75 35.83 -25.85
CA LYS A 131 3.16 37.10 -26.32
C LYS A 131 4.29 38.08 -26.70
N PRO A 132 4.05 39.03 -27.63
CA PRO A 132 5.09 39.95 -28.11
C PRO A 132 5.86 40.69 -27.01
N ASP A 133 5.20 41.01 -25.90
CA ASP A 133 5.77 41.79 -24.79
C ASP A 133 6.05 40.94 -23.53
N ALA A 134 6.16 39.62 -23.68
CA ALA A 134 6.44 38.74 -22.55
C ALA A 134 7.89 38.90 -22.07
N ILE A 135 8.07 39.26 -20.80
CA ILE A 135 9.38 39.34 -20.14
C ILE A 135 9.54 38.08 -19.26
N PRO A 136 10.53 37.21 -19.51
CA PRO A 136 10.78 36.05 -18.67
C PRO A 136 11.17 36.48 -17.25
N LYS A 137 10.59 35.82 -16.24
CA LYS A 137 11.11 35.87 -14.87
C LYS A 137 11.97 34.63 -14.65
N PHE A 138 13.25 34.86 -14.36
CA PHE A 138 14.20 33.83 -13.95
C PHE A 138 14.31 33.81 -12.42
#